data_AF-W0ECE9-F1
#
_entry.id   AF-W0ECE9-F1
#
_cell.length_a   1.000
_cell.length_b   1.000
_cell.length_c   1.000
_cell.angle_alpha   90.00
_cell.angle_beta   90.00
_cell.angle_gamma   90.00
#
_symmetry.space_group_name_H-M   'P 1'
#
loop_
_entity.id
_entity.type
_entity.pdbx_description
1 polymer ?
#
loop_
_entity_poly.entity_id
_entity_poly.type
_entity_poly.pdbx_seq_one_letter_code
_entity_poly.pdbx_strand_id
1 'polypeptide(L)'
;MLGSGTSLDPYQITTLSELDTVRNNLTAYYKLMNDIDASDTINWNSGAGWVPISGFAKEFNGNFHVIDGLYANRPSEQRVGLFDEFFSSTNKVMNLGLSNVNFRGGIDYIGVSSVGGIVGEMVAGSITKCFVTGTIVGNISADGYTGGIAGSVRYTAGCTISDCYSKCNITGRSAGGIAGFSMYNI
;
A
#
# COMPACT_ATOMS: atom_id res chain seq x y z
N MET A 1 15.91 10.87 -9.26
CA MET A 1 16.36 9.72 -8.45
C MET A 1 17.81 9.38 -8.77
N LEU A 2 18.64 9.30 -7.71
CA LEU A 2 19.98 8.73 -7.76
C LEU A 2 19.88 7.19 -7.74
N GLY A 3 20.94 6.50 -8.15
CA GLY A 3 21.03 5.04 -8.23
C GLY A 3 20.65 4.46 -9.59
N SER A 4 20.94 3.17 -9.79
CA SER A 4 20.70 2.42 -11.03
C SER A 4 19.44 1.55 -10.99
N GLY A 5 18.73 1.51 -9.87
CA GLY A 5 17.51 0.72 -9.71
C GLY A 5 17.76 -0.77 -9.50
N THR A 6 18.98 -1.16 -9.13
CA THR A 6 19.37 -2.55 -8.84
C THR A 6 19.32 -2.83 -7.34
N SER A 7 19.42 -4.11 -6.92
CA SER A 7 19.41 -4.46 -5.50
C SER A 7 20.60 -3.90 -4.72
N LEU A 8 21.76 -3.71 -5.38
CA LEU A 8 22.97 -3.15 -4.78
C LEU A 8 23.00 -1.62 -4.83
N ASP A 9 22.25 -1.03 -5.74
CA ASP A 9 22.20 0.41 -5.98
C ASP A 9 20.76 0.83 -6.35
N PRO A 10 19.84 0.80 -5.36
CA PRO A 10 18.43 1.08 -5.57
C PRO A 10 18.21 2.56 -5.92
N TYR A 11 17.11 2.84 -6.61
CA TYR A 11 16.68 4.22 -6.80
C TYR A 11 16.35 4.85 -5.44
N GLN A 12 16.97 5.99 -5.19
CA GLN A 12 16.78 6.78 -3.98
C GLN A 12 15.63 7.76 -4.15
N ILE A 13 14.69 7.71 -3.21
CA ILE A 13 13.52 8.57 -3.16
C ILE A 13 13.70 9.55 -2.00
N THR A 14 13.70 10.85 -2.31
CA THR A 14 13.84 11.94 -1.35
C THR A 14 12.66 12.91 -1.36
N THR A 15 11.80 12.83 -2.37
CA THR A 15 10.66 13.74 -2.54
C THR A 15 9.38 12.99 -2.91
N LEU A 16 8.23 13.62 -2.67
CA LEU A 16 6.93 13.12 -3.08
C LEU A 16 6.84 12.90 -4.61
N SER A 17 7.44 13.78 -5.41
CA SER A 17 7.48 13.62 -6.86
C SER A 17 8.32 12.40 -7.28
N GLU A 18 9.41 12.11 -6.59
CA GLU A 18 10.20 10.90 -6.87
C GLU A 18 9.45 9.63 -6.46
N LEU A 19 8.72 9.65 -5.33
CA LEU A 19 7.83 8.57 -4.94
C LEU A 19 6.79 8.30 -6.04
N ASP A 20 6.21 9.34 -6.63
CA ASP A 20 5.28 9.20 -7.74
C ASP A 20 5.93 8.51 -8.96
N THR A 21 7.21 8.81 -9.25
CA THR A 21 7.92 8.25 -10.41
C THR A 21 8.23 6.76 -10.32
N VAL A 22 8.02 6.10 -9.17
CA VAL A 22 8.12 4.64 -9.04
C VAL A 22 7.28 3.92 -10.10
N ARG A 23 6.13 4.51 -10.47
CA ARG A 23 5.23 4.00 -11.52
C ARG A 23 5.88 3.89 -12.91
N ASN A 24 7.02 4.55 -13.14
CA ASN A 24 7.73 4.56 -14.42
C ASN A 24 8.70 3.38 -14.57
N ASN A 25 9.10 2.70 -13.48
CA ASN A 25 9.96 1.52 -13.56
C ASN A 25 9.61 0.51 -12.45
N LEU A 26 8.57 -0.27 -12.69
CA LEU A 26 7.97 -1.20 -11.72
C LEU A 26 8.85 -2.42 -11.39
N THR A 27 9.94 -2.61 -12.14
CA THR A 27 10.87 -3.74 -11.99
C THR A 27 12.22 -3.33 -11.40
N ALA A 28 12.33 -2.12 -10.85
CA ALA A 28 13.49 -1.61 -10.14
C ALA A 28 13.37 -1.71 -8.61
N TYR A 29 14.50 -1.57 -7.92
CA TYR A 29 14.58 -1.52 -6.46
C TYR A 29 14.55 -0.06 -5.99
N TYR A 30 13.81 0.21 -4.91
CA TYR A 30 13.62 1.55 -4.38
C TYR A 30 13.97 1.63 -2.90
N LYS A 31 14.52 2.77 -2.48
CA LYS A 31 14.83 3.06 -1.09
C LYS A 31 14.48 4.51 -0.74
N LEU A 32 13.75 4.72 0.35
CA LEU A 32 13.57 6.07 0.89
C LEU A 32 14.87 6.54 1.56
N MET A 33 15.20 7.82 1.40
CA MET A 33 16.39 8.44 2.00
C MET A 33 16.04 9.48 3.07
N ASN A 34 14.77 9.81 3.21
CA ASN A 34 14.21 10.67 4.24
C ASN A 34 12.70 10.41 4.33
N ASP A 35 12.07 11.00 5.34
CA ASP A 35 10.61 11.02 5.45
C ASP A 35 10.01 11.86 4.31
N ILE A 36 8.86 11.43 3.79
CA ILE A 36 8.16 12.05 2.68
C ILE A 36 6.85 12.64 3.19
N ASP A 37 6.70 13.96 3.09
CA ASP A 37 5.39 14.61 3.25
C ASP A 37 4.57 14.39 1.97
N ALA A 38 3.47 13.66 2.09
CA ALA A 38 2.53 13.34 1.03
C ALA A 38 1.18 14.04 1.19
N SER A 39 1.07 15.02 2.09
CA SER A 39 -0.19 15.75 2.34
C SER A 39 -0.73 16.46 1.10
N ASP A 40 0.15 16.90 0.20
CA ASP A 40 -0.21 17.51 -1.08
C ASP A 40 -0.99 16.57 -2.01
N THR A 41 -0.92 15.25 -1.80
CA THR A 41 -1.66 14.28 -2.63
C THR A 41 -3.15 14.53 -2.60
N ILE A 42 -3.72 15.16 -1.56
CA ILE A 42 -5.14 15.54 -1.52
C ILE A 42 -5.57 16.41 -2.72
N ASN A 43 -4.66 17.17 -3.32
CA ASN A 43 -4.93 18.02 -4.48
C ASN A 43 -4.70 17.31 -5.82
N TRP A 44 -4.19 16.08 -5.81
CA TRP A 44 -3.89 15.34 -7.03
C TRP A 44 -5.13 14.73 -7.66
N ASN A 45 -5.07 14.49 -8.97
CA ASN A 45 -6.12 13.79 -9.71
C ASN A 45 -7.52 14.41 -9.49
N SER A 46 -7.62 15.74 -9.59
CA SER A 46 -8.86 16.50 -9.34
C SER A 46 -9.45 16.27 -7.94
N GLY A 47 -8.59 16.11 -6.93
CA GLY A 47 -9.00 15.84 -5.55
C GLY A 47 -9.20 14.36 -5.22
N ALA A 48 -8.98 13.44 -6.17
CA ALA A 48 -9.09 12.00 -5.93
C ALA A 48 -7.88 11.41 -5.21
N GLY A 49 -6.78 12.14 -5.09
CA GLY A 49 -5.62 11.68 -4.34
C GLY A 49 -4.64 10.82 -5.12
N TRP A 50 -3.80 10.12 -4.38
CA TRP A 50 -2.89 9.08 -4.86
C TRP A 50 -3.60 8.06 -5.77
N VAL A 51 -2.94 7.68 -6.87
CA VAL A 51 -3.30 6.50 -7.66
C VAL A 51 -2.38 5.37 -7.18
N PRO A 52 -2.93 4.25 -6.66
CA PRO A 52 -2.13 3.09 -6.25
C PRO A 52 -1.11 2.68 -7.33
N ILE A 53 0.10 2.33 -6.91
CA ILE A 53 1.11 1.85 -7.86
C ILE A 53 0.70 0.45 -8.31
N SER A 54 0.38 0.33 -9.60
CA SER A 54 -0.03 -0.93 -10.21
C SER A 54 1.11 -1.65 -10.89
N GLY A 55 1.19 -2.97 -10.71
CA GLY A 55 2.17 -3.83 -11.37
C GLY A 55 3.59 -3.75 -10.80
N PHE A 56 3.76 -3.20 -9.60
CA PHE A 56 5.05 -3.25 -8.90
C PHE A 56 5.53 -4.70 -8.79
N ALA A 57 6.83 -4.95 -8.96
CA ALA A 57 7.34 -6.32 -9.09
C ALA A 57 8.66 -6.57 -8.33
N LYS A 58 9.15 -5.60 -7.55
CA LYS A 58 10.42 -5.71 -6.81
C LYS A 58 10.30 -5.22 -5.37
N GLU A 59 11.35 -4.61 -4.86
CA GLU A 59 11.50 -4.23 -3.45
C GLU A 59 11.37 -2.72 -3.28
N PHE A 60 10.53 -2.34 -2.33
CA PHE A 60 10.40 -0.98 -1.83
C PHE A 60 10.84 -0.97 -0.37
N ASN A 61 12.02 -0.42 -0.10
CA ASN A 61 12.59 -0.34 1.24
C ASN A 61 12.37 1.07 1.81
N GLY A 62 11.52 1.19 2.81
CA GLY A 62 11.30 2.44 3.52
C GLY A 62 12.52 2.92 4.30
N ASN A 63 13.54 2.08 4.51
CA ASN A 63 14.76 2.42 5.24
C ASN A 63 14.48 3.06 6.62
N PHE A 64 13.40 2.61 7.27
CA PHE A 64 12.83 3.14 8.52
C PHE A 64 12.31 4.58 8.46
N HIS A 65 12.14 5.13 7.26
CA HIS A 65 11.46 6.39 7.02
C HIS A 65 9.95 6.22 6.87
N VAL A 66 9.27 7.35 6.93
CA VAL A 66 7.82 7.44 6.91
C VAL A 66 7.34 8.22 5.69
N ILE A 67 6.24 7.78 5.08
CA ILE A 67 5.43 8.60 4.17
C ILE A 67 4.22 9.08 4.96
N ASP A 68 4.13 10.39 5.17
CA ASP A 68 3.12 11.03 6.02
C ASP A 68 2.01 11.68 5.20
N GLY A 69 0.77 11.55 5.64
CA GLY A 69 -0.36 12.29 5.07
C GLY A 69 -0.83 11.82 3.70
N LEU A 70 -0.50 10.60 3.28
CA LEU A 70 -0.92 10.07 1.97
C LEU A 70 -2.46 9.98 1.89
N TYR A 71 -3.05 10.64 0.89
CA TYR A 71 -4.49 10.71 0.68
C TYR A 71 -4.89 9.94 -0.59
N ALA A 72 -5.94 9.12 -0.51
CA ALA A 72 -6.53 8.44 -1.66
C ALA A 72 -8.05 8.34 -1.49
N ASN A 73 -8.81 8.91 -2.42
CA ASN A 73 -10.27 8.82 -2.46
C ASN A 73 -10.73 8.20 -3.77
N ARG A 74 -10.77 6.87 -3.77
CA ARG A 74 -10.95 5.98 -4.92
C ARG A 74 -12.17 5.06 -4.75
N PRO A 75 -13.38 5.61 -4.52
CA PRO A 75 -14.53 4.80 -4.13
C PRO A 75 -14.95 3.80 -5.22
N SER A 76 -14.65 4.07 -6.49
CA SER A 76 -14.95 3.16 -7.61
C SER A 76 -13.80 2.19 -7.96
N GLU A 77 -12.65 2.27 -7.30
CA GLU A 77 -11.51 1.40 -7.61
C GLU A 77 -11.56 0.12 -6.77
N GLN A 78 -11.25 -1.00 -7.42
CA GLN A 78 -11.29 -2.32 -6.80
C GLN A 78 -10.26 -2.49 -5.69
N ARG A 79 -9.03 -2.02 -5.92
CA ARG A 79 -7.88 -2.24 -5.04
C ARG A 79 -7.22 -0.92 -4.71
N VAL A 80 -7.13 -0.60 -3.43
CA VAL A 80 -6.60 0.68 -2.95
C VAL A 80 -5.57 0.46 -1.85
N GLY A 81 -4.47 1.19 -1.93
CA GLY A 81 -3.35 1.22 -0.98
C GLY A 81 -2.20 2.03 -1.57
N LEU A 82 -1.00 1.97 -0.96
CA LEU A 82 0.20 2.48 -1.62
C LEU A 82 0.44 1.75 -2.96
N PHE A 83 0.29 0.41 -2.92
CA PHE A 83 0.27 -0.49 -4.08
C PHE A 83 -1.12 -1.09 -4.26
N ASP A 84 -1.52 -1.39 -5.51
CA ASP A 84 -2.81 -2.04 -5.75
C ASP A 84 -2.75 -3.54 -5.41
N GLU A 85 -1.69 -4.23 -5.83
CA GLU A 85 -1.57 -5.68 -5.80
C GLU A 85 -0.11 -6.13 -5.71
N PHE A 86 0.14 -7.21 -4.97
CA PHE A 86 1.35 -8.03 -5.10
C PHE A 86 1.02 -9.43 -5.59
N PHE A 87 1.68 -9.86 -6.67
CA PHE A 87 1.41 -11.12 -7.37
C PHE A 87 2.65 -12.02 -7.51
N SER A 88 3.80 -11.59 -7.01
CA SER A 88 5.07 -12.32 -7.09
C SER A 88 5.77 -12.40 -5.74
N SER A 89 6.48 -13.49 -5.47
CA SER A 89 7.38 -13.61 -4.30
C SER A 89 8.52 -12.58 -4.31
N THR A 90 8.76 -11.91 -5.45
CA THR A 90 9.71 -10.81 -5.56
C THR A 90 9.14 -9.45 -5.14
N ASN A 91 7.82 -9.34 -4.94
CA ASN A 91 7.20 -8.17 -4.33
C ASN A 91 7.57 -8.09 -2.85
N LYS A 92 8.27 -7.02 -2.47
CA LYS A 92 8.68 -6.80 -1.08
C LYS A 92 8.47 -5.35 -0.68
N VAL A 93 7.86 -5.15 0.47
CA VAL A 93 7.87 -3.85 1.16
C VAL A 93 8.43 -4.06 2.55
N MET A 94 9.40 -3.24 2.94
CA MET A 94 9.98 -3.38 4.28
C MET A 94 10.42 -2.06 4.89
N ASN A 95 10.47 -2.04 6.23
CA ASN A 95 10.97 -0.92 7.03
C ASN A 95 10.29 0.41 6.67
N LEU A 96 8.97 0.39 6.43
CA LEU A 96 8.22 1.55 5.96
C LEU A 96 7.13 1.92 6.96
N GLY A 97 7.11 3.19 7.37
CA GLY A 97 5.93 3.78 8.00
C GLY A 97 5.03 4.45 6.98
N LEU A 98 3.73 4.21 7.06
CA LEU A 98 2.72 5.12 6.52
C LEU A 98 2.01 5.79 7.69
N SER A 99 2.19 7.10 7.86
CA SER A 99 1.51 7.84 8.92
C SER A 99 0.41 8.74 8.38
N ASN A 100 -0.63 8.92 9.20
CA ASN A 100 -1.75 9.81 8.91
C ASN A 100 -2.39 9.59 7.53
N VAL A 101 -2.50 8.32 7.09
CA VAL A 101 -3.16 8.02 5.82
C VAL A 101 -4.65 8.36 5.89
N ASN A 102 -5.22 8.75 4.76
CA ASN A 102 -6.66 8.89 4.60
C ASN A 102 -7.08 8.21 3.30
N PHE A 103 -7.43 6.93 3.41
CA PHE A 103 -7.81 6.11 2.27
C PHE A 103 -9.31 5.82 2.28
N ARG A 104 -9.92 5.97 1.11
CA ARG A 104 -11.30 5.59 0.83
C ARG A 104 -11.32 4.82 -0.48
N GLY A 105 -11.84 3.59 -0.48
CA GLY A 105 -11.77 2.70 -1.64
C GLY A 105 -12.94 1.73 -1.77
N GLY A 106 -13.27 1.32 -2.99
CA GLY A 106 -14.18 0.20 -3.28
C GLY A 106 -15.66 0.39 -2.95
N ILE A 107 -16.08 1.52 -2.39
CA ILE A 107 -17.44 1.81 -1.92
C ILE A 107 -18.50 1.73 -3.04
N ASP A 108 -18.17 2.28 -4.20
CA ASP A 108 -19.03 2.30 -5.38
C ASP A 108 -18.68 1.18 -6.37
N TYR A 109 -17.69 0.34 -6.04
CA TYR A 109 -17.24 -0.76 -6.89
C TYR A 109 -18.26 -1.91 -6.86
N ILE A 110 -18.66 -2.38 -8.05
CA ILE A 110 -19.55 -3.53 -8.20
C ILE A 110 -18.70 -4.81 -8.21
N GLY A 111 -18.63 -5.48 -7.06
CA GLY A 111 -17.93 -6.75 -6.88
C GLY A 111 -17.08 -6.77 -5.62
N VAL A 112 -16.08 -7.66 -5.60
CA VAL A 112 -15.17 -7.77 -4.46
C VAL A 112 -14.10 -6.69 -4.52
N SER A 113 -14.06 -5.82 -3.50
CA SER A 113 -13.05 -4.76 -3.36
C SER A 113 -12.13 -5.01 -2.16
N SER A 114 -10.90 -4.51 -2.25
CA SER A 114 -9.87 -4.66 -1.23
C SER A 114 -9.15 -3.34 -0.98
N VAL A 115 -9.17 -2.86 0.26
CA VAL A 115 -8.50 -1.63 0.68
C VAL A 115 -7.52 -1.94 1.80
N GLY A 116 -6.24 -1.68 1.55
CA GLY A 116 -5.17 -1.84 2.55
C GLY A 116 -4.33 -0.57 2.67
N GLY A 117 -3.58 -0.43 3.76
CA GLY A 117 -2.62 0.66 3.90
C GLY A 117 -1.43 0.50 2.94
N ILE A 118 -0.76 -0.65 2.98
CA ILE A 118 0.39 -0.92 2.11
C ILE A 118 -0.07 -1.46 0.75
N VAL A 119 -0.94 -2.48 0.75
CA VAL A 119 -1.36 -3.15 -0.49
C VAL A 119 -2.87 -3.42 -0.48
N GLY A 120 -3.54 -3.19 -1.62
CA GLY A 120 -4.94 -3.57 -1.78
C GLY A 120 -5.12 -5.09 -1.68
N GLU A 121 -4.46 -5.84 -2.57
CA GLU A 121 -4.53 -7.31 -2.61
C GLU A 121 -3.15 -7.97 -2.62
N MET A 122 -2.98 -9.00 -1.81
CA MET A 122 -1.74 -9.77 -1.75
C MET A 122 -2.00 -11.22 -2.17
N VAL A 123 -1.42 -11.61 -3.31
CA VAL A 123 -1.44 -12.96 -3.88
C VAL A 123 -0.09 -13.66 -3.67
N ALA A 124 1.02 -12.92 -3.70
CA ALA A 124 2.35 -13.39 -3.28
C ALA A 124 3.22 -12.18 -2.91
N GLY A 125 4.23 -12.37 -2.06
CA GLY A 125 5.19 -11.33 -1.66
C GLY A 125 5.45 -11.28 -0.16
N SER A 126 6.12 -10.22 0.30
CA SER A 126 6.34 -10.00 1.73
C SER A 126 6.18 -8.54 2.13
N ILE A 127 5.59 -8.32 3.31
CA ILE A 127 5.53 -7.03 3.99
C ILE A 127 6.12 -7.22 5.38
N THR A 128 7.21 -6.53 5.69
CA THR A 128 7.97 -6.79 6.92
C THR A 128 8.41 -5.51 7.60
N LYS A 129 8.20 -5.40 8.93
CA LYS A 129 8.59 -4.21 9.72
C LYS A 129 7.95 -2.92 9.19
N CYS A 130 6.68 -3.00 8.82
CA CYS A 130 5.92 -1.86 8.33
C CYS A 130 4.81 -1.48 9.31
N PHE A 131 4.42 -0.22 9.33
CA PHE A 131 3.27 0.21 10.10
C PHE A 131 2.39 1.18 9.35
N VAL A 132 1.11 1.21 9.70
CA VAL A 132 0.15 2.14 9.12
C VAL A 132 -0.68 2.79 10.24
N THR A 133 -0.80 4.12 10.19
CA THR A 133 -1.69 4.89 11.06
C THR A 133 -2.56 5.84 10.24
N GLY A 134 -3.73 6.20 10.75
CA GLY A 134 -4.66 7.08 10.04
C GLY A 134 -6.05 6.47 9.93
N THR A 135 -6.72 6.70 8.81
CA THR A 135 -8.09 6.25 8.53
C THR A 135 -8.14 5.49 7.22
N ILE A 136 -8.77 4.32 7.23
CA ILE A 136 -8.99 3.49 6.04
C ILE A 136 -10.47 3.11 5.97
N VAL A 137 -11.14 3.51 4.91
CA VAL A 137 -12.56 3.25 4.66
C VAL A 137 -12.73 2.44 3.39
N GLY A 138 -13.12 1.19 3.52
CA GLY A 138 -13.51 0.33 2.41
C GLY A 138 -15.03 0.24 2.24
N ASN A 139 -15.46 -0.69 1.39
CA ASN A 139 -16.86 -0.96 1.14
C ASN A 139 -17.57 -1.55 2.37
N ILE A 140 -18.74 -1.02 2.71
CA ILE A 140 -19.58 -1.44 3.85
C ILE A 140 -20.82 -2.25 3.44
N SER A 141 -21.21 -2.24 2.16
CA SER A 141 -22.47 -2.77 1.64
C SER A 141 -22.31 -4.05 0.80
N ALA A 142 -21.21 -4.18 0.05
CA ALA A 142 -20.87 -5.33 -0.78
C ALA A 142 -19.78 -6.20 -0.13
N ASP A 143 -19.24 -7.16 -0.87
CA ASP A 143 -18.10 -7.97 -0.42
C ASP A 143 -16.82 -7.13 -0.46
N GLY A 144 -16.53 -6.42 0.64
CA GLY A 144 -15.35 -5.57 0.78
C GLY A 144 -14.41 -6.05 1.89
N TYR A 145 -13.12 -6.10 1.60
CA TYR A 145 -12.06 -6.39 2.55
C TYR A 145 -11.27 -5.13 2.86
N THR A 146 -11.21 -4.76 4.13
CA THR A 146 -10.50 -3.56 4.58
C THR A 146 -9.50 -3.94 5.67
N GLY A 147 -8.22 -3.76 5.40
CA GLY A 147 -7.17 -4.09 6.36
C GLY A 147 -6.22 -2.94 6.63
N GLY A 148 -5.61 -2.94 7.81
CA GLY A 148 -4.63 -1.91 8.17
C GLY A 148 -3.36 -1.97 7.31
N ILE A 149 -2.90 -3.18 6.97
CA ILE A 149 -1.71 -3.41 6.14
C ILE A 149 -2.11 -3.86 4.74
N ALA A 150 -2.90 -4.93 4.63
CA ALA A 150 -3.35 -5.51 3.36
C ALA A 150 -4.88 -5.58 3.32
N GLY A 151 -5.52 -5.25 2.20
CA GLY A 151 -6.98 -5.44 2.08
C GLY A 151 -7.35 -6.92 2.15
N SER A 152 -6.78 -7.71 1.24
CA SER A 152 -6.93 -9.17 1.19
C SER A 152 -5.59 -9.89 1.05
N VAL A 153 -5.48 -11.08 1.64
CA VAL A 153 -4.40 -12.05 1.41
C VAL A 153 -5.02 -13.35 0.90
N ARG A 154 -4.82 -13.69 -0.38
CA ARG A 154 -5.53 -14.80 -1.02
C ARG A 154 -4.71 -16.09 -1.10
N TYR A 155 -3.54 -16.05 -1.73
CA TYR A 155 -2.72 -17.23 -1.94
C TYR A 155 -1.50 -17.19 -1.01
N THR A 156 -1.32 -18.17 -0.14
CA THR A 156 -0.30 -18.10 0.91
C THR A 156 0.97 -18.87 0.62
N ALA A 157 1.05 -19.60 -0.49
CA ALA A 157 2.32 -20.13 -0.99
C ALA A 157 3.21 -18.95 -1.45
N GLY A 158 3.80 -18.24 -0.49
CA GLY A 158 4.66 -17.08 -0.72
C GLY A 158 4.11 -15.73 -0.24
N CYS A 159 3.04 -15.66 0.57
CA CYS A 159 2.67 -14.41 1.27
C CYS A 159 3.22 -14.40 2.71
N THR A 160 3.82 -13.30 3.13
CA THR A 160 4.24 -13.10 4.53
C THR A 160 3.98 -11.66 4.96
N ILE A 161 3.26 -11.48 6.07
CA ILE A 161 3.15 -10.18 6.75
C ILE A 161 3.69 -10.35 8.16
N SER A 162 4.87 -9.80 8.44
CA SER A 162 5.58 -10.04 9.70
C SER A 162 6.09 -8.75 10.32
N ASP A 163 6.16 -8.70 11.65
CA ASP A 163 6.62 -7.51 12.40
C ASP A 163 5.89 -6.22 12.01
N CYS A 164 4.62 -6.33 11.60
CA CYS A 164 3.80 -5.21 11.17
C CYS A 164 2.73 -4.89 12.20
N TYR A 165 2.31 -3.62 12.26
CA TYR A 165 1.17 -3.22 13.07
C TYR A 165 0.36 -2.11 12.41
N SER A 166 -0.92 -2.02 12.77
CA SER A 166 -1.78 -0.92 12.37
C SER A 166 -2.37 -0.26 13.61
N LYS A 167 -2.43 1.08 13.59
CA LYS A 167 -3.21 1.90 14.51
C LYS A 167 -4.28 2.69 13.75
N CYS A 168 -4.75 2.16 12.64
CA CYS A 168 -5.76 2.83 11.82
C CYS A 168 -7.16 2.72 12.44
N ASN A 169 -7.97 3.75 12.21
CA ASN A 169 -9.43 3.64 12.29
C ASN A 169 -9.92 2.99 10.99
N ILE A 170 -10.37 1.74 11.07
CA ILE A 170 -10.73 0.94 9.90
C ILE A 170 -12.25 0.80 9.85
N THR A 171 -12.85 1.16 8.71
CA THR A 171 -14.28 0.97 8.43
C THR A 171 -14.45 0.15 7.17
N GLY A 172 -15.22 -0.93 7.23
CA GLY A 172 -15.51 -1.80 6.09
C GLY A 172 -16.35 -3.00 6.54
N ARG A 173 -16.93 -3.76 5.61
CA ARG A 173 -17.71 -4.95 5.94
C ARG A 173 -16.88 -6.02 6.64
N SER A 174 -15.72 -6.36 6.06
CA SER A 174 -14.71 -7.19 6.69
C SER A 174 -13.50 -6.32 7.03
N ALA A 175 -13.43 -5.87 8.29
CA ALA A 175 -12.39 -4.98 8.79
C ALA A 175 -11.41 -5.73 9.70
N GLY A 176 -10.12 -5.67 9.41
CA GLY A 176 -9.08 -6.31 10.23
C GLY A 176 -7.85 -5.43 10.45
N GLY A 177 -7.25 -5.52 11.64
CA GLY A 177 -6.09 -4.70 12.00
C GLY A 177 -4.89 -4.90 11.08
N ILE A 178 -4.64 -6.13 10.63
CA ILE A 178 -3.57 -6.45 9.66
C ILE A 178 -4.16 -6.66 8.27
N ALA A 179 -5.04 -7.65 8.12
CA ALA A 179 -5.73 -7.96 6.88
C ALA A 179 -7.25 -8.00 7.06
N GLY A 180 -8.01 -7.47 6.09
CA GLY A 180 -9.47 -7.55 6.09
C GLY A 180 -10.00 -8.94 5.76
N PHE A 181 -9.23 -9.72 5.01
CA PHE A 181 -9.48 -11.12 4.71
C PHE A 181 -8.18 -11.87 4.50
N SER A 182 -8.09 -13.08 5.03
CA SER A 182 -6.98 -14.00 4.76
C SER A 182 -7.52 -15.42 4.57
N MET A 183 -7.12 -16.08 3.49
CA MET A 183 -7.50 -17.49 3.25
C MET A 183 -6.76 -18.48 4.16
N TYR A 184 -5.65 -18.08 4.77
CA TYR A 184 -4.85 -18.91 5.68
C TYR A 184 -4.23 -18.06 6.80
N ASN A 185 -3.52 -18.69 7.74
CA ASN A 185 -2.79 -17.96 8.79
C ASN A 185 -1.70 -17.07 8.17
N ILE A 186 -1.64 -15.82 8.62
CA ILE A 186 -0.67 -14.80 8.22
C ILE A 186 0.14 -14.35 9.44
#